data_AF-A0A7X1ZCB3-F1
#
_entry.id   AF-A0A7X1ZCB3-F1
#
_cell.length_a   1.000
_cell.length_b   1.000
_cell.length_c   1.000
_cell.angle_alpha   90.00
_cell.angle_beta   90.00
_cell.angle_gamma   90.00
#
_symmetry.space_group_name_H-M   'P 1'
#
loop_
_entity.id
_entity.type
_entity.pdbx_description
1 polymer ?
#
loop_
_entity_poly.entity_id
_entity_poly.type
_entity_poly.pdbx_seq_one_letter_code
_entity_poly.pdbx_strand_id
1 'polypeptide(L)'
;MKSFIKEWGLFIAIIIIAVLSRMFIWSVVVVDGHSMDPNLADKERLIIVKTAKINRFDIVVAKETEAGTTKNIVKRVIGMPGDVITFNQDQLTINGKKYGEPYLADYKAQLKSGKLEKTYGTYPLNASLTSADRSGFITLAQKAQAFTTDGTGNPQFTVTVPTGQYFLMGDNRVVSRDSRAVGPFKRSAIIGEAKFRIWPLPKFGLLK
;
A
#
# COMPACT_ATOMS: atom_id res chain seq x y z
N MET A 1 -40.08 -6.47 30.57
CA MET A 1 -38.60 -6.57 30.45
C MET A 1 -38.12 -8.01 30.19
N LYS A 2 -38.56 -9.02 30.94
CA LYS A 2 -38.15 -10.43 30.71
C LYS A 2 -38.59 -11.00 29.35
N SER A 3 -39.79 -10.67 28.85
CA SER A 3 -40.28 -11.07 27.52
C SER A 3 -39.46 -10.45 26.39
N PHE A 4 -39.18 -9.16 26.49
CA PHE A 4 -38.37 -8.43 25.52
C PHE A 4 -36.95 -9.01 25.36
N ILE A 5 -36.25 -9.32 26.47
CA ILE A 5 -34.92 -9.93 26.42
C ILE A 5 -34.98 -11.36 25.86
N LYS A 6 -36.06 -12.11 26.12
CA LYS A 6 -36.26 -13.46 25.58
C LYS A 6 -36.46 -13.45 24.05
N GLU A 7 -37.14 -12.43 23.52
CA GLU A 7 -37.43 -12.30 22.09
C GLU A 7 -36.31 -11.62 21.30
N TRP A 8 -35.72 -10.55 21.85
CA TRP A 8 -34.75 -9.70 21.14
C TRP A 8 -33.31 -9.87 21.61
N GLY A 9 -33.08 -10.56 22.73
CA GLY A 9 -31.75 -10.67 23.34
C GLY A 9 -30.72 -11.31 22.41
N LEU A 10 -31.09 -12.34 21.65
CA LEU A 10 -30.20 -12.98 20.68
C LEU A 10 -29.86 -12.02 19.52
N PHE A 11 -30.83 -11.31 18.99
CA PHE A 11 -30.62 -10.34 17.91
C PHE A 11 -29.71 -9.19 18.36
N ILE A 12 -29.95 -8.65 19.56
CA ILE A 12 -29.11 -7.61 20.16
C ILE A 12 -27.68 -8.13 20.38
N ALA A 13 -27.52 -9.34 20.89
CA ALA A 13 -26.20 -9.96 21.07
C ALA A 13 -25.45 -10.09 19.74
N ILE A 14 -26.10 -10.54 18.67
CA ILE A 14 -25.50 -10.66 17.34
C ILE A 14 -25.05 -9.29 16.82
N ILE A 15 -25.88 -8.24 16.96
CA ILE A 15 -25.50 -6.88 16.55
C ILE A 15 -24.29 -6.39 17.36
N ILE A 16 -24.30 -6.57 18.68
CA ILE A 16 -23.17 -6.18 19.54
C ILE A 16 -21.90 -6.91 19.09
N ILE A 17 -21.97 -8.22 18.85
CA ILE A 17 -20.83 -9.00 18.36
C ILE A 17 -20.36 -8.47 17.00
N ALA A 18 -21.27 -8.17 16.07
CA ALA A 18 -20.92 -7.63 14.76
C ALA A 18 -20.22 -6.26 14.88
N VAL A 19 -20.74 -5.36 15.72
CA VAL A 19 -20.15 -4.04 15.99
C VAL A 19 -18.77 -4.18 16.63
N LEU A 20 -18.64 -5.01 17.67
CA LEU A 20 -17.35 -5.27 18.33
C LEU A 20 -16.35 -5.90 17.35
N SER A 21 -16.78 -6.82 16.49
CA SER A 21 -15.91 -7.41 15.46
C SER A 21 -15.36 -6.35 14.51
N ARG A 22 -16.20 -5.41 14.07
CA ARG A 22 -15.80 -4.29 13.21
C ARG A 22 -14.92 -3.28 13.96
N MET A 23 -15.11 -3.12 15.27
CA MET A 23 -14.27 -2.22 16.04
C MET A 23 -12.86 -2.79 16.21
N PHE A 24 -12.73 -4.08 16.54
CA PHE A 24 -11.46 -4.67 16.97
C PHE A 24 -10.75 -5.54 15.93
N ILE A 25 -11.47 -6.18 15.01
CA ILE A 25 -10.91 -7.21 14.13
C ILE A 25 -10.68 -6.66 12.71
N TRP A 26 -11.67 -5.98 12.12
CA TRP A 26 -11.61 -5.60 10.72
C TRP A 26 -12.20 -4.21 10.44
N SER A 27 -11.73 -3.52 9.41
CA SER A 27 -12.33 -2.26 8.96
C SER A 27 -12.28 -2.11 7.45
N VAL A 28 -13.15 -1.27 6.90
CA VAL A 28 -13.13 -0.92 5.47
C VAL A 28 -12.35 0.37 5.29
N VAL A 29 -11.39 0.36 4.37
CA VAL A 29 -10.62 1.54 3.95
C VAL A 29 -10.85 1.81 2.47
N VAL A 30 -10.68 3.06 2.06
CA VAL A 30 -10.71 3.47 0.66
C VAL A 30 -9.29 3.84 0.24
N VAL A 31 -8.85 3.34 -0.91
CA VAL A 31 -7.58 3.74 -1.51
C VAL A 31 -7.74 5.17 -2.04
N ASP A 32 -6.83 6.05 -1.65
CA ASP A 32 -6.78 7.43 -2.15
C ASP A 32 -5.44 7.66 -2.86
N GLY A 33 -5.51 7.96 -4.14
CA GLY A 33 -4.36 8.19 -5.02
C GLY A 33 -3.80 6.93 -5.71
N HIS A 34 -2.67 7.11 -6.41
CA HIS A 34 -2.16 6.16 -7.42
C HIS A 34 -0.86 5.44 -7.04
N SER A 35 -0.44 5.53 -5.77
CA SER A 35 0.84 4.97 -5.32
C SER A 35 0.90 3.44 -5.34
N MET A 36 -0.25 2.77 -5.41
CA MET A 36 -0.35 1.31 -5.43
C MET A 36 -0.82 0.77 -6.78
N ASP A 37 -0.94 1.62 -7.80
CA ASP A 37 -1.23 1.18 -9.16
C ASP A 37 -0.11 0.28 -9.71
N PRO A 38 -0.43 -0.70 -10.58
CA PRO A 38 -1.77 -1.05 -11.08
C PRO A 38 -2.56 -1.95 -10.12
N ASN A 39 -1.93 -2.38 -9.02
CA ASN A 39 -2.48 -3.42 -8.15
C ASN A 39 -3.65 -2.93 -7.30
N LEU A 40 -3.65 -1.67 -6.87
CA LEU A 40 -4.76 -1.05 -6.16
C LEU A 40 -5.02 0.36 -6.70
N ALA A 41 -6.12 0.49 -7.43
CA ALA A 41 -6.55 1.75 -8.03
C ALA A 41 -7.19 2.71 -7.01
N ASP A 42 -7.15 4.01 -7.33
CA ASP A 42 -7.89 5.03 -6.60
C ASP A 42 -9.37 4.63 -6.46
N LYS A 43 -9.94 4.89 -5.28
CA LYS A 43 -11.32 4.56 -4.86
C LYS A 43 -11.65 3.07 -4.70
N GLU A 44 -10.69 2.16 -4.84
CA GLU A 44 -10.90 0.77 -4.44
C GLU A 44 -11.15 0.68 -2.93
N ARG A 45 -12.06 -0.21 -2.53
CA ARG A 45 -12.40 -0.42 -1.11
C ARG A 45 -11.84 -1.74 -0.63
N LEU A 46 -11.10 -1.69 0.46
CA LEU A 46 -10.39 -2.84 1.01
C LEU A 46 -10.90 -3.16 2.41
N ILE A 47 -11.01 -4.44 2.74
CA ILE A 47 -11.11 -4.90 4.12
C ILE A 47 -9.70 -5.12 4.65
N ILE A 48 -9.41 -4.45 5.76
CA ILE A 48 -8.20 -4.68 6.53
C ILE A 48 -8.50 -5.52 7.76
N VAL A 49 -7.55 -6.36 8.15
CA VAL A 49 -7.58 -7.17 9.37
C VAL A 49 -6.52 -6.62 10.32
N LYS A 50 -6.96 -6.09 11.46
CA LYS A 50 -6.11 -5.38 12.45
C LYS A 50 -5.23 -6.33 13.25
N THR A 51 -5.69 -7.57 13.44
CA THR A 51 -5.04 -8.62 14.22
C THR A 51 -4.14 -9.53 13.39
N ALA A 52 -4.08 -9.33 12.07
CA ALA A 52 -3.28 -10.16 11.19
C ALA A 52 -1.78 -9.98 11.48
N LYS A 53 -1.03 -11.09 11.36
CA LYS A 53 0.43 -11.06 11.38
C LYS A 53 0.91 -10.47 10.07
N ILE A 54 1.74 -9.44 10.15
CA ILE A 54 2.32 -8.76 8.99
C ILE A 54 3.53 -9.55 8.51
N ASN A 55 3.54 -9.90 7.23
CA ASN A 55 4.61 -10.61 6.55
C ASN A 55 5.17 -9.79 5.40
N ARG A 56 6.28 -10.27 4.83
CA ARG A 56 6.83 -9.69 3.60
C ARG A 56 5.81 -9.78 2.47
N PHE A 57 5.74 -8.73 1.69
CA PHE A 57 4.86 -8.51 0.54
C PHE A 57 3.38 -8.33 0.86
N ASP A 58 2.98 -8.39 2.13
CA ASP A 58 1.63 -8.02 2.54
C ASP A 58 1.35 -6.54 2.22
N ILE A 59 0.11 -6.24 1.84
CA ILE A 59 -0.35 -4.87 1.70
C ILE A 59 -0.89 -4.41 3.06
N VAL A 60 -0.41 -3.28 3.55
CA VAL A 60 -0.77 -2.75 4.86
C VAL A 60 -1.30 -1.33 4.76
N VAL A 61 -2.14 -0.99 5.72
CA VAL A 61 -2.52 0.41 5.98
C VAL A 61 -1.70 0.91 7.16
N ALA A 62 -1.00 2.03 6.96
CA ALA A 62 -0.18 2.67 7.99
C ALA A 62 -0.56 4.14 8.17
N LYS A 63 -0.30 4.68 9.36
CA LYS A 63 -0.38 6.11 9.64
C LYS A 63 0.92 6.79 9.22
N GLU A 64 0.80 7.85 8.44
CA GLU A 64 1.90 8.73 8.05
C GLU A 64 1.55 10.15 8.49
N THR A 65 2.46 10.81 9.22
CA THR A 65 2.30 12.20 9.64
C THR A 65 3.16 13.09 8.75
N GLU A 66 2.51 14.01 8.06
CA GLU A 66 3.15 14.97 7.17
C GLU A 66 2.64 16.37 7.53
N ALA A 67 3.56 17.31 7.79
CA ALA A 67 3.25 18.69 8.15
C ALA A 67 2.15 18.83 9.23
N GLY A 68 2.22 17.98 10.27
CA GLY A 68 1.24 17.96 11.38
C GLY A 68 -0.08 17.23 11.07
N THR A 69 -0.31 16.82 9.82
CA THR A 69 -1.51 16.06 9.44
C THR A 69 -1.19 14.58 9.37
N THR A 70 -1.95 13.76 10.10
CA THR A 70 -1.81 12.30 10.03
C THR A 70 -2.83 11.72 9.06
N LYS A 71 -2.35 11.02 8.05
CA LYS A 71 -3.17 10.34 7.04
C LYS A 71 -2.91 8.84 7.06
N ASN A 72 -3.89 8.06 6.59
CA ASN A 72 -3.73 6.64 6.38
C ASN A 72 -3.22 6.42 4.96
N ILE A 73 -2.13 5.67 4.81
CA ILE A 73 -1.55 5.30 3.53
C ILE A 73 -1.64 3.78 3.32
N VAL A 74 -1.78 3.37 2.07
CA VAL A 74 -1.69 1.96 1.66
C VAL A 74 -0.33 1.74 1.00
N LYS A 75 0.41 0.73 1.45
CA LYS A 75 1.74 0.36 0.94
C LYS A 75 1.96 -1.14 1.07
N ARG A 76 2.92 -1.67 0.31
CA ARG A 76 3.39 -3.04 0.43
C ARG A 76 4.59 -3.14 1.37
N VAL A 77 4.62 -4.14 2.23
CA VAL A 77 5.77 -4.45 3.09
C VAL A 77 6.87 -5.07 2.25
N ILE A 78 8.01 -4.40 2.11
CA ILE A 78 9.17 -4.97 1.40
C ILE A 78 10.20 -5.51 2.39
N GLY A 79 10.44 -4.79 3.49
CA GLY A 79 11.38 -5.22 4.53
C GLY A 79 10.73 -5.36 5.90
N MET A 80 11.10 -6.43 6.59
CA MET A 80 10.75 -6.71 7.98
C MET A 80 11.81 -6.14 8.93
N PRO A 81 11.52 -6.04 10.24
CA PRO A 81 12.52 -5.66 11.23
C PRO A 81 13.84 -6.44 11.09
N GLY A 82 14.96 -5.74 10.96
CA GLY A 82 16.29 -6.32 10.84
C GLY A 82 16.70 -6.72 9.42
N ASP A 83 15.83 -6.59 8.42
CA ASP A 83 16.18 -6.92 7.04
C ASP A 83 17.21 -5.97 6.45
N VAL A 84 18.13 -6.51 5.66
CA VAL A 84 18.97 -5.75 4.73
C VAL A 84 18.37 -5.89 3.35
N ILE A 85 17.82 -4.79 2.84
CA ILE A 85 17.20 -4.69 1.52
C ILE A 85 18.21 -4.07 0.57
N THR A 86 18.49 -4.74 -0.54
CA THR A 86 19.30 -4.20 -1.63
C THR A 86 18.49 -4.22 -2.91
N PHE A 87 18.47 -3.08 -3.59
CA PHE A 87 18.02 -2.98 -4.97
C PHE A 87 19.21 -2.74 -5.88
N ASN A 88 19.24 -3.46 -6.99
CA ASN A 88 20.17 -3.20 -8.09
C ASN A 88 19.40 -3.33 -9.41
N GLN A 89 19.15 -2.21 -10.10
CA GLN A 89 18.45 -2.17 -11.39
C GLN A 89 17.17 -3.03 -11.40
N ASP A 90 16.20 -2.68 -10.53
CA ASP A 90 14.92 -3.38 -10.37
C ASP A 90 14.97 -4.81 -9.80
N GLN A 91 16.14 -5.35 -9.48
CA GLN A 91 16.28 -6.62 -8.79
C GLN A 91 16.32 -6.39 -7.26
N LEU A 92 15.28 -6.88 -6.58
CA LEU A 92 15.21 -6.91 -5.12
C LEU A 92 16.01 -8.09 -4.56
N THR A 93 16.80 -7.81 -3.52
CA THR A 93 17.45 -8.81 -2.66
C THR A 93 17.15 -8.47 -1.21
N ILE A 94 16.77 -9.46 -0.41
CA ILE A 94 16.55 -9.31 1.03
C ILE A 94 17.45 -10.31 1.75
N ASN A 95 18.34 -9.82 2.62
CA ASN A 95 19.32 -10.63 3.35
C ASN A 95 20.14 -11.54 2.41
N GLY A 96 20.58 -11.00 1.27
CA GLY A 96 21.35 -11.73 0.25
C GLY A 96 20.53 -12.65 -0.67
N LYS A 97 19.25 -12.90 -0.37
CA LYS A 97 18.37 -13.73 -1.22
C LYS A 97 17.62 -12.88 -2.24
N LYS A 98 17.67 -13.25 -3.52
CA LYS A 98 16.93 -12.58 -4.60
C LYS A 98 15.42 -12.87 -4.51
N TYR A 99 14.61 -11.85 -4.80
CA TYR A 99 13.16 -11.95 -4.86
C TYR A 99 12.63 -11.42 -6.20
N GLY A 100 11.66 -12.14 -6.77
CA GLY A 100 10.87 -11.63 -7.88
C GLY A 100 9.76 -10.72 -7.38
N GLU A 101 9.40 -9.71 -8.16
CA GLU A 101 8.29 -8.80 -7.88
C GLU A 101 7.26 -8.88 -9.02
N PRO A 102 6.54 -10.00 -9.18
CA PRO A 102 5.61 -10.19 -10.31
C PRO A 102 4.48 -9.16 -10.32
N TYR A 103 4.10 -8.65 -9.15
CA TYR A 103 3.11 -7.58 -8.99
C TYR A 103 3.55 -6.25 -9.60
N LEU A 104 4.81 -6.10 -10.03
CA LEU A 104 5.33 -4.92 -10.72
C LEU A 104 5.58 -5.14 -12.22
N ALA A 105 5.39 -6.36 -12.71
CA ALA A 105 5.84 -6.76 -14.04
C ALA A 105 5.23 -5.87 -15.14
N ASP A 106 3.94 -5.54 -15.01
CA ASP A 106 3.23 -4.66 -15.94
C ASP A 106 3.86 -3.26 -16.00
N TYR A 107 4.01 -2.58 -14.86
CA TYR A 107 4.56 -1.22 -14.85
C TYR A 107 6.05 -1.18 -15.20
N LYS A 108 6.84 -2.21 -14.82
CA LYS A 108 8.22 -2.36 -15.30
C LYS A 108 8.27 -2.47 -16.83
N ALA A 109 7.35 -3.20 -17.46
CA ALA A 109 7.27 -3.32 -18.91
C ALA A 109 6.77 -2.02 -19.59
N GLN A 110 5.80 -1.33 -18.98
CA GLN A 110 5.31 -0.06 -19.48
C GLN A 110 6.38 1.03 -19.44
N LEU A 111 7.19 1.10 -18.37
CA LEU A 111 8.31 2.05 -18.30
C LEU A 111 9.32 1.80 -19.43
N LYS A 112 9.74 0.53 -19.60
CA LYS A 112 10.70 0.16 -20.66
C LYS A 112 10.21 0.47 -22.08
N SER A 113 8.90 0.52 -22.30
CA SER A 113 8.30 0.77 -23.61
C SER A 113 7.82 2.21 -23.82
N GLY A 114 8.03 3.11 -22.85
CA GLY A 114 7.50 4.48 -22.90
C GLY A 114 5.96 4.54 -22.88
N LYS A 115 5.31 3.48 -22.37
CA LYS A 115 3.84 3.43 -22.19
C LYS A 115 3.41 3.99 -20.85
N LEU A 116 4.30 3.98 -19.84
CA LEU A 116 3.95 4.39 -18.49
C LEU A 116 3.61 5.89 -18.40
N GLU A 117 4.29 6.73 -19.19
CA GLU A 117 3.97 8.15 -19.35
C GLU A 117 2.54 8.35 -19.85
N LYS A 118 2.13 7.54 -20.84
CA LYS A 118 0.78 7.59 -21.38
C LYS A 118 -0.24 7.14 -20.34
N THR A 119 0.07 6.05 -19.61
CA THR A 119 -0.76 5.56 -18.51
C THR A 119 -0.99 6.66 -17.47
N TYR A 120 0.06 7.35 -17.02
CA TYR A 120 -0.07 8.49 -16.11
C TYR A 120 -0.88 9.64 -16.71
N GLY A 121 -0.71 9.91 -18.01
CA GLY A 121 -1.53 10.88 -18.75
C GLY A 121 -3.04 10.62 -18.71
N THR A 122 -3.45 9.36 -18.48
CA THR A 122 -4.86 8.96 -18.41
C THR A 122 -5.47 8.95 -17.01
N TYR A 123 -4.68 9.14 -15.95
CA TYR A 123 -5.19 9.12 -14.57
C TYR A 123 -6.24 10.21 -14.35
N PRO A 124 -7.46 9.92 -13.87
CA PRO A 124 -8.52 10.92 -13.75
C PRO A 124 -8.13 12.04 -12.78
N LEU A 125 -8.41 13.30 -13.15
CA LEU A 125 -8.22 14.42 -12.21
C LEU A 125 -9.28 14.36 -11.13
N ASN A 126 -8.89 14.69 -9.90
CA ASN A 126 -9.79 14.86 -8.77
C ASN A 126 -9.13 15.75 -7.70
N ALA A 127 -9.78 15.89 -6.54
CA ALA A 127 -9.25 16.70 -5.44
C ALA A 127 -7.88 16.21 -4.91
N SER A 128 -7.54 14.93 -5.12
CA SER A 128 -6.28 14.30 -4.68
C SER A 128 -5.24 14.19 -5.81
N LEU A 129 -5.59 14.50 -7.07
CA LEU A 129 -4.68 14.47 -8.21
C LEU A 129 -5.00 15.60 -9.20
N THR A 130 -4.15 16.63 -9.20
CA THR A 130 -4.25 17.79 -10.08
C THR A 130 -3.55 17.55 -11.42
N SER A 131 -3.77 18.44 -12.40
CA SER A 131 -3.03 18.40 -13.67
C SER A 131 -1.53 18.53 -13.45
N ALA A 132 -1.10 19.31 -12.46
CA ALA A 132 0.31 19.48 -12.12
C ALA A 132 0.91 18.18 -11.58
N ASP A 133 0.20 17.48 -10.69
CA ASP A 133 0.64 16.18 -10.16
C ASP A 133 0.80 15.16 -11.30
N ARG A 134 -0.18 15.13 -12.21
CA ARG A 134 -0.13 14.24 -13.39
C ARG A 134 1.06 14.53 -14.29
N SER A 135 1.31 15.81 -14.61
CA SER A 135 2.49 16.22 -15.36
C SER A 135 3.79 15.87 -14.63
N GLY A 136 3.80 15.97 -13.30
CA GLY A 136 4.87 15.50 -12.44
C GLY A 136 5.13 14.00 -12.61
N PHE A 137 4.09 13.17 -12.57
CA PHE A 137 4.21 11.73 -12.77
C PHE A 137 4.78 11.36 -14.13
N ILE A 138 4.30 12.01 -15.20
CA ILE A 138 4.83 11.84 -16.55
C ILE A 138 6.32 12.18 -16.60
N THR A 139 6.71 13.32 -16.00
CA THR A 139 8.11 13.77 -15.96
C THR A 139 8.99 12.79 -15.20
N LEU A 140 8.48 12.23 -14.09
CA LEU A 140 9.20 11.22 -13.31
C LEU A 140 9.41 9.95 -14.13
N ALA A 141 8.40 9.47 -14.85
CA ALA A 141 8.54 8.31 -15.74
C ALA A 141 9.58 8.55 -16.85
N GLN A 142 9.55 9.73 -17.50
CA GLN A 142 10.51 10.08 -18.56
C GLN A 142 11.96 10.13 -18.08
N LYS A 143 12.19 10.52 -16.82
CA LYS A 143 13.52 10.65 -16.22
C LYS A 143 14.00 9.38 -15.51
N ALA A 144 13.10 8.43 -15.26
CA ALA A 144 13.42 7.24 -14.48
C ALA A 144 14.39 6.33 -15.25
N GLN A 145 15.57 6.11 -14.68
CA GLN A 145 16.58 5.18 -15.24
C GLN A 145 16.23 3.71 -14.97
N ALA A 146 15.49 3.45 -13.88
CA ALA A 146 14.93 2.15 -13.51
C ALA A 146 13.56 2.39 -12.88
N PHE A 147 12.73 1.33 -12.78
CA PHE A 147 11.42 1.48 -12.16
C PHE A 147 11.52 1.71 -10.65
N THR A 148 12.51 1.11 -10.00
CA THR A 148 12.79 1.25 -8.57
C THR A 148 14.11 1.99 -8.36
N THR A 149 14.01 3.20 -7.84
CA THR A 149 15.14 4.03 -7.40
C THR A 149 14.95 4.46 -5.95
N ASP A 150 16.01 4.88 -5.28
CA ASP A 150 15.93 5.54 -3.98
C ASP A 150 15.40 6.99 -4.09
N GLY A 151 15.36 7.71 -2.97
CA GLY A 151 14.91 9.11 -2.92
C GLY A 151 15.78 10.10 -3.71
N THR A 152 16.96 9.70 -4.19
CA THR A 152 17.87 10.51 -5.02
C THR A 152 17.81 10.14 -6.51
N GLY A 153 17.04 9.10 -6.85
CA GLY A 153 16.98 8.57 -8.22
C GLY A 153 18.02 7.50 -8.54
N ASN A 154 18.78 7.04 -7.54
CA ASN A 154 19.78 5.99 -7.74
C ASN A 154 19.10 4.60 -7.82
N PRO A 155 19.29 3.82 -8.90
CA PRO A 155 18.72 2.48 -9.04
C PRO A 155 19.47 1.39 -8.25
N GLN A 156 20.56 1.75 -7.56
CA GLN A 156 21.38 0.85 -6.76
C GLN A 156 21.53 1.38 -5.34
N PHE A 157 20.82 0.78 -4.39
CA PHE A 157 20.84 1.22 -3.00
C PHE A 157 20.63 0.06 -2.04
N THR A 158 21.13 0.23 -0.82
CA THR A 158 20.96 -0.73 0.28
C THR A 158 20.45 -0.01 1.52
N VAL A 159 19.46 -0.61 2.18
CA VAL A 159 18.86 -0.10 3.42
C VAL A 159 18.80 -1.24 4.44
N THR A 160 19.23 -0.95 5.66
CA THR A 160 18.99 -1.83 6.81
C THR A 160 17.75 -1.35 7.55
N VAL A 161 16.76 -2.23 7.70
CA VAL A 161 15.51 -1.94 8.40
C VAL A 161 15.74 -2.00 9.91
N PRO A 162 15.52 -0.91 10.66
CA PRO A 162 15.68 -0.94 12.11
C PRO A 162 14.75 -1.97 12.78
N THR A 163 15.17 -2.48 13.93
CA THR A 163 14.34 -3.36 14.76
C THR A 163 13.01 -2.69 15.12
N GLY A 164 11.92 -3.44 15.06
CA GLY A 164 10.55 -2.94 15.31
C GLY A 164 9.96 -2.06 14.20
N GLN A 165 10.65 -1.89 13.07
CA GLN A 165 10.19 -1.09 11.94
C GLN A 165 10.07 -1.90 10.65
N TYR A 166 9.33 -1.35 9.69
CA TYR A 166 8.99 -1.98 8.42
C TYR A 166 9.34 -1.02 7.28
N PHE A 167 9.92 -1.56 6.21
CA PHE A 167 10.17 -0.80 4.99
C PHE A 167 8.99 -0.97 4.05
N LEU A 168 8.20 0.08 3.89
CA LEU A 168 6.96 0.08 3.13
C LEU A 168 7.18 0.79 1.79
N MET A 169 6.74 0.19 0.69
CA MET A 169 6.87 0.78 -0.66
C MET A 169 5.54 0.73 -1.40
N GLY A 170 5.28 1.74 -2.23
CA GLY A 170 4.17 1.67 -3.16
C GLY A 170 4.52 0.78 -4.34
N ASP A 171 3.51 0.14 -4.93
CA ASP A 171 3.72 -0.66 -6.14
C ASP A 171 3.99 0.24 -7.37
N ASN A 172 3.44 1.45 -7.38
CA ASN A 172 3.75 2.45 -8.38
C ASN A 172 5.06 3.19 -8.03
N ARG A 173 6.19 2.49 -8.20
CA ARG A 173 7.51 2.87 -7.66
C ARG A 173 8.00 4.25 -8.09
N VAL A 174 7.66 4.68 -9.31
CA VAL A 174 8.12 5.95 -9.89
C VAL A 174 7.50 7.16 -9.18
N VAL A 175 6.25 7.04 -8.71
CA VAL A 175 5.49 8.18 -8.16
C VAL A 175 5.13 8.01 -6.68
N SER A 176 5.34 6.81 -6.13
CA SER A 176 5.07 6.53 -4.73
C SER A 176 6.07 7.25 -3.82
N ARG A 177 5.56 8.12 -2.97
CA ARG A 177 6.26 8.57 -1.77
C ARG A 177 6.07 7.53 -0.67
N ASP A 178 7.17 6.90 -0.27
CA ASP A 178 7.19 5.77 0.66
C ASP A 178 8.52 5.71 1.43
N SER A 179 8.86 4.57 2.04
CA SER A 179 10.03 4.47 2.93
C SER A 179 11.36 4.84 2.29
N ARG A 180 11.45 4.88 0.96
CA ARG A 180 12.63 5.40 0.24
C ARG A 180 12.84 6.91 0.43
N ALA A 181 11.76 7.65 0.70
CA ALA A 181 11.77 9.10 0.88
C ALA A 181 11.53 9.52 2.34
N VAL A 182 10.66 8.81 3.06
CA VAL A 182 10.25 9.19 4.44
C VAL A 182 10.83 8.28 5.53
N GLY A 183 11.52 7.20 5.15
CA GLY A 183 12.07 6.22 6.07
C GLY A 183 11.10 5.10 6.49
N PRO A 184 11.59 4.13 7.28
CA PRO A 184 10.81 2.99 7.73
C PRO A 184 9.74 3.36 8.77
N PHE A 185 8.70 2.52 8.88
CA PHE A 185 7.53 2.74 9.74
C PHE A 185 7.57 1.83 10.95
N LYS A 186 7.31 2.36 12.15
CA LYS A 186 7.15 1.56 13.38
C LYS A 186 5.96 0.60 13.26
N ARG A 187 6.02 -0.57 13.92
CA ARG A 187 4.88 -1.50 14.01
C ARG A 187 3.58 -0.82 14.47
N SER A 188 3.67 0.12 15.41
CA SER A 188 2.52 0.86 15.95
C SER A 188 1.87 1.82 14.95
N ALA A 189 2.57 2.19 13.88
CA ALA A 189 2.00 2.98 12.79
C ALA A 189 1.13 2.11 11.86
N ILE A 190 1.40 0.79 11.78
CA ILE A 190 0.62 -0.14 10.95
C ILE A 190 -0.71 -0.47 11.64
N ILE A 191 -1.81 -0.08 11.00
CA ILE A 191 -3.18 -0.28 11.48
C ILE A 191 -3.63 -1.72 11.25
N GLY A 192 -3.29 -2.31 10.11
CA GLY A 192 -3.69 -3.67 9.76
C GLY A 192 -3.30 -4.03 8.34
N GLU A 193 -3.49 -5.31 8.03
CA GLU A 193 -3.21 -5.88 6.71
C GLU A 193 -4.46 -5.81 5.82
N ALA A 194 -4.33 -5.28 4.61
CA ALA A 194 -5.38 -5.35 3.60
C ALA A 194 -5.43 -6.77 3.01
N LYS A 195 -6.52 -7.49 3.29
CA LYS A 195 -6.70 -8.89 2.85
C LYS A 195 -7.62 -9.02 1.65
N PHE A 196 -8.65 -8.19 1.56
CA PHE A 196 -9.70 -8.33 0.54
C PHE A 196 -10.01 -7.00 -0.12
N ARG A 197 -10.19 -7.03 -1.44
CA ARG A 197 -10.89 -5.97 -2.18
C ARG A 197 -12.38 -6.31 -2.21
N ILE A 198 -13.20 -5.35 -1.81
CA ILE A 198 -14.67 -5.48 -1.85
C ILE A 198 -15.33 -4.60 -2.92
N TRP A 199 -14.59 -3.61 -3.46
CA TRP A 199 -15.06 -2.75 -4.54
C TRP A 199 -13.88 -2.32 -5.43
N PRO A 200 -14.05 -2.26 -6.77
CA PRO A 200 -15.27 -2.57 -7.53
C PRO A 200 -15.57 -4.08 -7.60
N LEU A 201 -16.85 -4.45 -7.77
CA LEU A 201 -17.31 -5.85 -7.76
C LEU A 201 -16.56 -6.78 -8.73
N PRO A 202 -16.23 -6.37 -9.98
CA PRO A 202 -15.49 -7.25 -10.91
C PRO A 202 -14.08 -7.61 -10.43
N LYS A 203 -13.53 -6.85 -9.47
CA LYS A 203 -12.22 -7.10 -8.87
C LYS A 203 -12.31 -7.66 -7.45
N PHE A 204 -13.51 -8.02 -6.99
CA PHE A 204 -13.75 -8.57 -5.67
C PHE A 204 -12.89 -9.82 -5.43
N GLY A 205 -12.21 -9.89 -4.28
CA GLY A 205 -11.42 -11.05 -3.93
C GLY A 205 -10.26 -10.75 -3.00
N LEU A 206 -9.46 -11.79 -2.73
CA LEU A 206 -8.24 -11.68 -1.96
C LEU A 206 -7.20 -10.81 -2.68
N LEU A 207 -6.47 -10.01 -1.91
CA LEU A 207 -5.30 -9.30 -2.38
C LEU A 207 -4.10 -10.25 -2.43
N LYS A 208 -3.19 -10.02 -3.38
CA LYS A 208 -1.96 -10.79 -3.59
C LYS A 208 -0.72 -9.91 -3.40
#